data_AF-A0AAE1YIA8-F1
#
_entry.id   AF-A0AAE1YIA8-F1
#
_cell.length_a   1.000
_cell.length_b   1.000
_cell.length_c   1.000
_cell.angle_alpha   90.00
_cell.angle_beta   90.00
_cell.angle_gamma   90.00
#
_symmetry.space_group_name_H-M   'P 1'
#
loop_
_entity.id
_entity.type
_entity.pdbx_description
1 polymer ?
#
loop_
_entity_poly.entity_id
_entity_poly.type
_entity_poly.pdbx_seq_one_letter_code
_entity_poly.pdbx_strand_id
1 'polypeptide(L)'
;MTVLIEQPEFGIEEKERRTVADSDDLVLDGEFVVPANNSYGYSFRDYDAESERKERVEELYRLSHINQTYDFVKKMREAYSALDRVEMSIWECCELLNEVVDDSDPDLDEPQIQHLLQSAEAIRKDYPDQDWLHLTALIHDLGKVLILPSFGGLPQWAVVGDTFPLGCGFDPSIVHYEHFKSNPDHNNPAYSTKLGVYKEGCGLENVLMSWGHDDYMYLVAKENKTTLPSAALFIIRYHSFYALHTSGAYNYLMSDEDAENLKWLQIFNKYDLYSKSIVRVDVEKVKPYYISLIEK
;
A
#
# COMPACT_ATOMS: atom_id res chain seq x y z
N MET A 1 -79.51 15.39 30.17
CA MET A 1 -78.82 14.09 30.31
C MET A 1 -78.45 13.68 28.91
N THR A 2 -77.23 13.89 28.42
CA THR A 2 -75.93 13.49 28.98
C THR A 2 -74.90 14.58 28.69
N VAL A 3 -73.98 14.80 29.61
CA VAL A 3 -73.11 15.99 29.71
C VAL A 3 -71.79 15.78 28.96
N LEU A 4 -71.45 16.76 28.10
CA LEU A 4 -70.18 17.47 27.82
C LEU A 4 -68.85 16.69 27.97
N ILE A 5 -67.80 16.93 27.17
CA ILE A 5 -67.01 18.18 27.16
C ILE A 5 -66.22 18.31 25.84
N GLU A 6 -66.29 19.51 25.23
CA GLU A 6 -65.47 19.99 24.12
C GLU A 6 -64.05 20.36 24.57
N GLN A 7 -63.08 20.18 23.66
CA GLN A 7 -61.66 20.47 23.85
C GLN A 7 -61.35 21.95 24.17
N PRO A 8 -60.24 22.21 24.87
CA PRO A 8 -59.41 23.36 24.54
C PRO A 8 -57.93 23.01 24.30
N GLU A 9 -57.31 23.78 23.41
CA GLU A 9 -55.88 23.80 23.06
C GLU A 9 -54.96 24.01 24.26
N PHE A 10 -53.81 23.32 24.26
CA PHE A 10 -52.56 23.80 24.86
C PHE A 10 -51.39 23.32 24.01
N GLY A 11 -50.64 24.27 23.43
CA GLY A 11 -49.33 23.99 22.85
C GLY A 11 -48.27 23.74 23.91
N ILE A 12 -47.20 23.07 23.53
CA ILE A 12 -45.82 23.25 24.02
C ILE A 12 -44.91 22.69 22.92
N GLU A 13 -43.97 23.54 22.48
CA GLU A 13 -42.80 23.16 21.68
C GLU A 13 -41.96 22.14 22.44
N GLU A 14 -41.77 20.93 21.89
CA GLU A 14 -40.66 20.07 22.28
C GLU A 14 -39.60 20.08 21.18
N LYS A 15 -38.54 20.84 21.45
CA LYS A 15 -37.24 20.71 20.80
C LYS A 15 -36.73 19.28 21.01
N GLU A 16 -36.84 18.44 19.99
CA GLU A 16 -35.97 17.26 19.89
C GLU A 16 -34.53 17.73 19.71
N ARG A 17 -33.78 17.74 20.82
CA ARG A 17 -32.31 17.64 20.79
C ARG A 17 -31.97 16.27 20.20
N ARG A 18 -31.81 16.20 18.88
CA ARG A 18 -30.94 15.20 18.29
C ARG A 18 -29.52 15.59 18.65
N THR A 19 -28.94 14.84 19.58
CA THR A 19 -27.49 14.77 19.77
C THR A 19 -26.90 14.28 18.45
N VAL A 20 -26.41 15.22 17.65
CA VAL A 20 -25.50 14.95 16.55
C VAL A 20 -24.27 14.33 17.22
N ALA A 21 -24.11 13.03 17.05
CA ALA A 21 -22.81 12.42 17.22
C ALA A 21 -21.95 12.99 16.08
N ASP A 22 -20.87 13.68 16.43
CA ASP A 22 -19.79 14.04 15.51
C ASP A 22 -19.30 12.76 14.83
N SER A 23 -19.81 12.47 13.64
CA SER A 23 -19.01 11.82 12.62
C SER A 23 -18.28 12.97 11.93
N ASP A 24 -17.02 13.18 12.31
CA ASP A 24 -16.05 13.83 11.42
C ASP A 24 -16.02 12.98 10.15
N ASP A 25 -16.89 13.31 9.19
CA ASP A 25 -16.75 12.86 7.82
C ASP A 25 -15.41 13.45 7.34
N LEU A 26 -14.39 12.58 7.31
CA LEU A 26 -13.10 12.89 6.70
C LEU A 26 -13.38 13.54 5.34
N VAL A 27 -13.01 14.81 5.19
CA VAL A 27 -13.01 15.46 3.88
C VAL A 27 -11.80 14.91 3.14
N LEU A 28 -12.03 13.82 2.40
CA LEU A 28 -11.03 12.97 1.75
C LEU A 28 -10.56 13.49 0.37
N ASP A 29 -10.73 14.78 0.07
CA ASP A 29 -10.32 15.36 -1.21
C ASP A 29 -9.24 16.42 -0.99
N GLY A 30 -7.99 15.96 -0.87
CA GLY A 30 -6.81 16.84 -0.93
C GLY A 30 -6.72 17.57 -2.28
N GLU A 31 -6.22 18.81 -2.27
CA GLU A 31 -6.10 19.69 -3.44
C GLU A 31 -5.12 19.17 -4.52
N PHE A 32 -4.41 18.06 -4.28
CA PHE A 32 -3.53 17.46 -5.26
C PHE A 32 -4.26 17.12 -6.57
N VAL A 33 -3.88 17.84 -7.62
CA VAL A 33 -4.38 17.65 -8.98
C VAL A 33 -3.65 16.46 -9.59
N VAL A 34 -4.39 15.39 -9.86
CA VAL A 34 -3.85 14.21 -10.56
C VAL A 34 -3.46 14.62 -11.99
N PRO A 35 -2.18 14.48 -12.38
CA PRO A 35 -1.74 14.76 -13.74
C PRO A 35 -2.35 13.75 -14.71
N ALA A 36 -2.70 14.22 -15.92
CA ALA A 36 -3.32 13.37 -16.93
C ALA A 36 -2.36 12.30 -17.48
N ASN A 37 -1.04 12.59 -17.50
CA ASN A 37 0.01 11.73 -18.00
C ASN A 37 1.21 11.74 -17.05
N ASN A 38 2.03 10.69 -17.08
CA ASN A 38 3.29 10.59 -16.34
C ASN A 38 4.37 11.54 -16.91
N SER A 39 5.54 11.56 -16.27
CA SER A 39 6.66 12.43 -16.64
C SER A 39 7.19 12.21 -18.06
N TYR A 40 6.84 11.08 -18.70
CA TYR A 40 7.21 10.73 -20.07
C TYR A 40 6.07 10.95 -21.09
N GLY A 41 4.90 11.43 -20.65
CA GLY A 41 3.75 11.71 -21.51
C GLY A 41 2.84 10.51 -21.79
N TYR A 42 3.02 9.39 -21.09
CA TYR A 42 2.14 8.22 -21.16
C TYR A 42 1.07 8.24 -20.07
N SER A 43 0.03 7.43 -20.21
CA SER A 43 -0.89 7.18 -19.10
C SER A 43 -0.14 6.45 -17.97
N PHE A 44 -0.45 6.77 -16.71
CA PHE A 44 0.12 6.05 -15.56
C PHE A 44 -0.27 4.58 -15.61
N ARG A 45 0.69 3.70 -15.26
CA ARG A 45 0.49 2.24 -15.23
C ARG A 45 0.00 1.65 -16.56
N ASP A 46 0.42 2.23 -17.68
CA ASP A 46 0.12 1.69 -19.00
C ASP A 46 1.12 0.58 -19.36
N TYR A 47 0.74 -0.67 -19.06
CA TYR A 47 1.56 -1.85 -19.36
C TYR A 47 1.55 -2.24 -20.86
N ASP A 48 0.62 -1.69 -21.64
CA ASP A 48 0.50 -1.97 -23.07
C ASP A 48 1.29 -0.96 -23.92
N ALA A 49 1.57 0.23 -23.39
CA ALA A 49 2.35 1.27 -24.05
C ALA A 49 3.72 0.75 -24.51
N GLU A 50 4.01 0.96 -25.80
CA GLU A 50 5.33 0.70 -26.37
C GLU A 50 6.37 1.62 -25.73
N SER A 51 7.22 1.04 -24.88
CA SER A 51 8.31 1.73 -24.18
C SER A 51 9.54 0.82 -24.09
N GLU A 52 10.73 1.40 -23.91
CA GLU A 52 11.96 0.63 -23.69
C GLU A 52 11.90 -0.26 -22.43
N ARG A 53 10.93 -0.01 -21.55
CA ARG A 53 10.74 -0.73 -20.28
C ARG A 53 9.74 -1.88 -20.36
N LYS A 54 8.87 -1.89 -21.38
CA LYS A 54 7.76 -2.86 -21.50
C LYS A 54 8.24 -4.31 -21.34
N GLU A 55 9.25 -4.71 -22.11
CA GLU A 55 9.80 -6.08 -22.05
C GLU A 55 10.37 -6.43 -20.67
N ARG A 56 10.99 -5.45 -19.99
CA ARG A 56 11.58 -5.64 -18.66
C ARG A 56 10.49 -5.82 -17.59
N VAL A 57 9.47 -4.97 -17.62
CA VAL A 57 8.33 -5.01 -16.69
C VAL A 57 7.54 -6.30 -16.89
N GLU A 58 7.25 -6.68 -18.15
CA GLU A 58 6.54 -7.92 -18.46
C GLU A 58 7.34 -9.15 -17.97
N GLU A 59 8.65 -9.21 -18.22
CA GLU A 59 9.49 -10.32 -17.74
C GLU A 59 9.56 -10.39 -16.21
N LEU A 60 9.60 -9.23 -15.53
CA LEU A 60 9.56 -9.17 -14.07
C LEU A 60 8.26 -9.77 -13.52
N TYR A 61 7.11 -9.36 -14.04
CA TYR A 61 5.81 -9.91 -13.64
C TYR A 61 5.66 -11.38 -14.03
N ARG A 62 6.16 -11.79 -15.21
CA ARG A 62 6.17 -13.20 -15.62
C ARG A 62 6.96 -14.06 -14.63
N LEU A 63 8.16 -13.62 -14.23
CA LEU A 63 8.97 -14.33 -13.24
C LEU A 63 8.31 -14.31 -11.86
N SER A 64 7.72 -13.19 -11.44
CA SER A 64 6.99 -13.08 -10.17
C SER A 64 5.82 -14.07 -10.13
N HIS A 65 4.92 -14.03 -11.12
CA HIS A 65 3.74 -14.88 -11.17
C HIS A 65 4.08 -16.36 -11.28
N ILE A 66 5.24 -16.75 -11.83
CA ILE A 66 5.66 -18.15 -11.89
C ILE A 66 6.24 -18.64 -10.56
N ASN A 67 7.06 -17.80 -9.90
CA ASN A 67 7.93 -18.25 -8.81
C ASN A 67 7.41 -17.89 -7.41
N GLN A 68 6.53 -16.90 -7.27
CA GLN A 68 5.83 -16.61 -6.03
C GLN A 68 4.82 -17.74 -5.76
N THR A 69 5.22 -18.66 -4.89
CA THR A 69 4.40 -19.79 -4.44
C THR A 69 4.22 -19.71 -2.94
N TYR A 70 3.17 -20.35 -2.44
CA TYR A 70 2.85 -20.41 -1.02
C TYR A 70 4.05 -20.94 -0.21
N ASP A 71 4.75 -21.96 -0.72
CA ASP A 71 5.95 -22.52 -0.09
C ASP A 71 7.17 -21.59 -0.18
N PHE A 72 7.37 -20.91 -1.31
CA PHE A 72 8.44 -19.93 -1.46
C PHE A 72 8.29 -18.81 -0.43
N VAL A 73 7.11 -18.19 -0.35
CA VAL A 73 6.88 -17.05 0.54
C VAL A 73 6.98 -17.45 2.01
N LYS A 74 6.50 -18.64 2.39
CA LYS A 74 6.69 -19.15 3.77
C LYS A 74 8.17 -19.18 4.15
N LYS A 75 9.03 -19.69 3.26
CA LYS A 75 10.48 -19.73 3.48
C LYS A 75 11.10 -18.34 3.52
N MET A 76 10.64 -17.43 2.66
CA MET A 76 11.12 -16.04 2.68
C MET A 76 10.77 -15.34 3.99
N ARG A 77 9.50 -15.43 4.44
CA ARG A 77 9.09 -14.88 5.74
C ARG A 77 9.90 -15.46 6.89
N GLU A 78 10.12 -16.76 6.92
CA GLU A 78 10.96 -17.40 7.94
C GLU A 78 12.39 -16.86 7.92
N ALA A 79 13.02 -16.80 6.73
CA ALA A 79 14.39 -16.36 6.55
C ALA A 79 14.63 -14.88 6.86
N TYR A 80 13.60 -14.04 6.75
CA TYR A 80 13.70 -12.59 6.93
C TYR A 80 13.06 -12.08 8.22
N SER A 81 12.25 -12.88 8.92
CA SER A 81 11.65 -12.49 10.21
C SER A 81 12.66 -12.24 11.33
N ALA A 82 13.90 -12.74 11.20
CA ALA A 82 14.96 -12.53 12.18
C ALA A 82 15.52 -11.10 12.16
N LEU A 83 15.35 -10.37 11.04
CA LEU A 83 15.85 -9.00 10.84
C LEU A 83 17.34 -8.82 11.21
N ASP A 84 18.17 -9.81 10.87
CA ASP A 84 19.58 -9.91 11.27
C ASP A 84 20.57 -9.53 10.16
N ARG A 85 20.10 -8.79 9.14
CA ARG A 85 20.90 -8.43 7.95
C ARG A 85 21.79 -7.22 8.21
N VAL A 86 21.20 -6.09 8.53
CA VAL A 86 21.90 -4.81 8.72
C VAL A 86 21.15 -3.98 9.78
N GLU A 87 21.90 -3.29 10.64
CA GLU A 87 21.39 -2.28 11.57
C GLU A 87 21.68 -0.89 11.00
N MET A 88 20.65 -0.07 10.81
CA MET A 88 20.77 1.31 10.33
C MET A 88 19.53 2.13 10.73
N SER A 89 19.66 3.45 10.70
CA SER A 89 18.53 4.37 10.84
C SER A 89 17.66 4.41 9.58
N ILE A 90 16.42 4.88 9.72
CA ILE A 90 15.50 5.09 8.58
C ILE A 90 16.11 6.03 7.54
N TRP A 91 16.79 7.10 7.97
CA TRP A 91 17.37 8.05 7.02
C TRP A 91 18.58 7.49 6.27
N GLU A 92 19.43 6.70 6.93
CA GLU A 92 20.50 5.96 6.26
C GLU A 92 19.93 4.97 5.22
N CYS A 93 18.80 4.34 5.52
CA CYS A 93 18.08 3.48 4.57
C CYS A 93 17.56 4.27 3.35
N CYS A 94 16.98 5.46 3.56
CA CYS A 94 16.57 6.36 2.48
C CYS A 94 17.76 6.73 1.57
N GLU A 95 18.92 7.01 2.16
CA GLU A 95 20.14 7.35 1.42
C GLU A 95 20.70 6.14 0.65
N LEU A 96 20.64 4.94 1.25
CA LEU A 96 21.09 3.68 0.66
C LEU A 96 20.28 3.29 -0.57
N LEU A 97 18.97 3.54 -0.59
CA LEU A 97 18.11 3.21 -1.74
C LEU A 97 18.43 3.96 -3.02
N ASN A 98 19.26 5.02 -2.97
CA ASN A 98 19.77 5.64 -4.19
C ASN A 98 20.64 4.69 -5.04
N GLU A 99 21.07 3.56 -4.48
CA GLU A 99 21.77 2.49 -5.21
C GLU A 99 20.81 1.51 -5.92
N VAL A 100 19.50 1.66 -5.74
CA VAL A 100 18.47 0.75 -6.28
C VAL A 100 17.71 1.44 -7.41
N VAL A 101 17.50 0.70 -8.51
CA VAL A 101 16.60 1.08 -9.62
C VAL A 101 15.46 0.06 -9.66
N ASP A 102 14.22 0.52 -9.60
CA ASP A 102 13.02 -0.33 -9.65
C ASP A 102 12.67 -0.70 -11.09
N ASP A 103 12.85 -1.96 -11.45
CA ASP A 103 12.60 -2.46 -12.80
C ASP A 103 11.11 -2.72 -13.10
N SER A 104 10.23 -2.64 -12.08
CA SER A 104 8.79 -2.85 -12.23
C SER A 104 8.01 -1.57 -12.54
N ASP A 105 8.62 -0.40 -12.28
CA ASP A 105 7.98 0.90 -12.44
C ASP A 105 8.08 1.39 -13.90
N PRO A 106 6.95 1.54 -14.63
CA PRO A 106 6.97 2.09 -15.97
C PRO A 106 7.15 3.63 -15.99
N ASP A 107 7.07 4.31 -14.83
CA ASP A 107 6.83 5.74 -14.76
C ASP A 107 8.06 6.63 -14.47
N LEU A 108 9.19 6.14 -13.91
CA LEU A 108 10.39 6.99 -13.60
C LEU A 108 11.77 6.29 -13.49
N ASP A 109 12.84 7.07 -13.70
CA ASP A 109 14.29 6.72 -13.55
C ASP A 109 15.00 7.54 -12.44
N GLU A 110 14.27 8.24 -11.58
CA GLU A 110 14.87 9.11 -10.55
C GLU A 110 15.42 8.30 -9.36
N PRO A 111 16.40 8.84 -8.61
CA PRO A 111 16.87 8.21 -7.38
C PRO A 111 15.71 7.94 -6.42
N GLN A 112 15.65 6.75 -5.82
CA GLN A 112 14.53 6.34 -4.97
C GLN A 112 14.20 7.35 -3.85
N ILE A 113 15.19 8.05 -3.28
CA ILE A 113 14.92 9.06 -2.24
C ILE A 113 14.02 10.19 -2.75
N GLN A 114 14.07 10.52 -4.04
CA GLN A 114 13.21 11.54 -4.64
C GLN A 114 11.77 11.04 -4.68
N HIS A 115 11.53 9.79 -5.05
CA HIS A 115 10.20 9.18 -4.99
C HIS A 115 9.61 9.24 -3.58
N LEU A 116 10.37 8.80 -2.57
CA LEU A 116 9.95 8.82 -1.16
C LEU A 116 9.56 10.25 -0.72
N LEU A 117 10.40 11.23 -1.03
CA LEU A 117 10.18 12.62 -0.64
C LEU A 117 9.07 13.31 -1.44
N GLN A 118 8.88 12.96 -2.71
CA GLN A 118 7.79 13.49 -3.54
C GLN A 118 6.45 13.05 -2.98
N SER A 119 6.29 11.76 -2.67
CA SER A 119 5.10 11.21 -2.05
C SER A 119 4.84 11.85 -0.69
N ALA A 120 5.87 11.94 0.16
CA ALA A 120 5.74 12.49 1.50
C ALA A 120 5.42 14.00 1.50
N GLU A 121 6.08 14.81 0.67
CA GLU A 121 5.82 16.26 0.60
C GLU A 121 4.48 16.57 -0.07
N ALA A 122 4.03 15.76 -1.04
CA ALA A 122 2.72 15.93 -1.65
C ALA A 122 1.59 15.63 -0.64
N ILE A 123 1.72 14.56 0.15
CA ILE A 123 0.79 14.27 1.26
C ILE A 123 0.85 15.39 2.29
N ARG A 124 2.05 15.82 2.70
CA ARG A 124 2.23 16.87 3.71
C ARG A 124 1.56 18.18 3.35
N LYS A 125 1.50 18.50 2.06
CA LYS A 125 0.82 19.71 1.56
C LYS A 125 -0.69 19.63 1.77
N ASP A 126 -1.29 18.47 1.50
CA ASP A 126 -2.74 18.28 1.52
C ASP A 126 -3.27 17.88 2.90
N TYR A 127 -2.46 17.20 3.72
CA TYR A 127 -2.81 16.69 5.04
C TYR A 127 -1.83 17.16 6.13
N PRO A 128 -1.62 18.47 6.32
CA PRO A 128 -0.54 19.01 7.15
C PRO A 128 -0.54 18.53 8.62
N ASP A 129 -1.69 18.11 9.13
CA ASP A 129 -1.87 17.63 10.51
C ASP A 129 -1.69 16.11 10.66
N GLN A 130 -1.44 15.36 9.57
CA GLN A 130 -1.29 13.90 9.57
C GLN A 130 0.18 13.49 9.49
N ASP A 131 0.98 13.89 10.48
CA ASP A 131 2.43 13.68 10.48
C ASP A 131 2.85 12.21 10.34
N TRP A 132 2.09 11.27 10.92
CA TRP A 132 2.29 9.83 10.75
C TRP A 132 2.16 9.40 9.28
N LEU A 133 1.30 10.03 8.49
CA LEU A 133 1.09 9.69 7.08
C LEU A 133 2.25 10.21 6.23
N HIS A 134 2.85 11.35 6.60
CA HIS A 134 4.06 11.86 5.95
C HIS A 134 5.23 10.89 6.17
N LEU A 135 5.39 10.41 7.40
CA LEU A 135 6.41 9.41 7.71
C LEU A 135 6.14 8.08 7.00
N THR A 136 4.87 7.64 6.98
CA THR A 136 4.46 6.42 6.24
C THR A 136 4.87 6.51 4.78
N ALA A 137 4.64 7.65 4.13
CA ALA A 137 5.04 7.89 2.76
C ALA A 137 6.55 7.97 2.54
N LEU A 138 7.30 8.48 3.51
CA LEU A 138 8.76 8.42 3.45
C LEU A 138 9.27 6.97 3.49
N ILE A 139 8.62 6.08 4.23
CA ILE A 139 9.17 4.76 4.54
C ILE A 139 8.56 3.59 3.75
N HIS A 140 7.45 3.77 3.03
CA HIS A 140 6.68 2.70 2.40
C HIS A 140 7.55 1.76 1.54
N ASP A 141 8.48 2.34 0.78
CA ASP A 141 9.30 1.67 -0.21
C ASP A 141 10.66 1.19 0.33
N LEU A 142 10.92 1.37 1.64
CA LEU A 142 12.24 1.06 2.19
C LEU A 142 12.58 -0.44 2.16
N GLY A 143 11.58 -1.30 1.98
CA GLY A 143 11.81 -2.73 1.81
C GLY A 143 12.54 -3.10 0.51
N LYS A 144 12.68 -2.17 -0.44
CA LYS A 144 13.44 -2.36 -1.68
C LYS A 144 14.93 -2.64 -1.45
N VAL A 145 15.44 -2.37 -0.25
CA VAL A 145 16.82 -2.74 0.15
C VAL A 145 17.12 -4.22 0.00
N LEU A 146 16.10 -5.10 -0.05
CA LEU A 146 16.25 -6.53 -0.31
C LEU A 146 17.01 -6.85 -1.62
N ILE A 147 17.02 -5.93 -2.58
CA ILE A 147 17.79 -6.04 -3.84
C ILE A 147 19.30 -5.95 -3.59
N LEU A 148 19.72 -5.29 -2.50
CA LEU A 148 21.13 -5.06 -2.21
C LEU A 148 21.79 -6.33 -1.64
N PRO A 149 23.07 -6.60 -2.00
CA PRO A 149 23.78 -7.79 -1.51
C PRO A 149 23.81 -7.92 0.02
N SER A 150 23.88 -6.81 0.76
CA SER A 150 23.87 -6.77 2.22
C SER A 150 22.57 -7.28 2.84
N PHE A 151 21.46 -7.22 2.11
CA PHE A 151 20.14 -7.71 2.53
C PHE A 151 19.75 -9.05 1.87
N GLY A 152 20.65 -9.62 1.07
CA GLY A 152 20.47 -10.93 0.43
C GLY A 152 20.51 -10.91 -1.10
N GLY A 153 20.49 -9.73 -1.73
CA GLY A 153 20.64 -9.61 -3.18
C GLY A 153 19.51 -10.31 -3.93
N LEU A 154 18.27 -10.17 -3.47
CA LEU A 154 17.13 -10.85 -4.06
C LEU A 154 16.87 -10.35 -5.49
N PRO A 155 16.41 -11.23 -6.39
CA PRO A 155 15.97 -10.78 -7.71
C PRO A 155 14.77 -9.83 -7.58
N GLN A 156 14.68 -8.83 -8.45
CA GLN A 156 13.64 -7.80 -8.37
C GLN A 156 12.20 -8.36 -8.33
N TRP A 157 11.91 -9.45 -9.05
CA TRP A 157 10.58 -10.09 -9.03
C TRP A 157 10.16 -10.60 -7.64
N ALA A 158 11.10 -10.78 -6.72
CA ALA A 158 10.87 -11.17 -5.33
C ALA A 158 10.94 -9.99 -4.35
N VAL A 159 10.97 -8.75 -4.86
CA VAL A 159 11.08 -7.52 -4.06
C VAL A 159 10.04 -6.48 -4.48
N VAL A 160 9.95 -6.15 -5.76
CA VAL A 160 9.11 -5.06 -6.30
C VAL A 160 7.92 -5.58 -7.11
N GLY A 161 7.04 -4.66 -7.51
CA GLY A 161 5.85 -4.94 -8.30
C GLY A 161 4.61 -5.20 -7.46
N ASP A 162 3.46 -5.24 -8.15
CA ASP A 162 2.16 -5.48 -7.53
C ASP A 162 2.13 -6.81 -6.76
N THR A 163 1.50 -6.79 -5.58
CA THR A 163 1.36 -7.95 -4.71
C THR A 163 -0.01 -8.62 -4.87
N PHE A 164 -0.07 -9.90 -4.53
CA PHE A 164 -1.26 -10.72 -4.63
C PHE A 164 -1.30 -11.81 -3.55
N PRO A 165 -2.48 -12.28 -3.14
CA PRO A 165 -2.59 -13.33 -2.13
C PRO A 165 -2.24 -14.70 -2.72
N LEU A 166 -1.48 -15.48 -1.97
CA LEU A 166 -1.14 -16.88 -2.26
C LEU A 166 -2.06 -17.81 -1.49
N GLY A 167 -2.15 -19.08 -1.89
CA GLY A 167 -2.96 -20.06 -1.16
C GLY A 167 -4.47 -19.93 -1.38
N CYS A 168 -4.89 -19.06 -2.30
CA CYS A 168 -6.24 -18.98 -2.85
C CYS A 168 -6.17 -18.66 -4.36
N GLY A 169 -7.31 -18.71 -5.05
CA GLY A 169 -7.36 -18.49 -6.49
C GLY A 169 -6.84 -17.10 -6.89
N PHE A 170 -6.01 -17.05 -7.92
CA PHE A 170 -5.57 -15.80 -8.53
C PHE A 170 -6.75 -15.14 -9.27
N ASP A 171 -6.96 -13.85 -9.02
CA ASP A 171 -8.01 -13.04 -9.65
C ASP A 171 -7.53 -12.44 -10.99
N PRO A 172 -8.35 -12.45 -12.05
CA PRO A 172 -8.01 -11.84 -13.33
C PRO A 172 -7.67 -10.34 -13.30
N SER A 173 -7.97 -9.63 -12.20
CA SER A 173 -7.58 -8.23 -12.03
C SER A 173 -6.10 -8.02 -11.72
N ILE A 174 -5.35 -9.07 -11.42
CA ILE A 174 -3.89 -9.00 -11.23
C ILE A 174 -3.26 -8.75 -12.60
N VAL A 175 -2.33 -7.78 -12.68
CA VAL A 175 -1.60 -7.46 -13.92
C VAL A 175 -0.96 -8.71 -14.51
N HIS A 176 -0.91 -8.86 -15.84
CA HIS A 176 -0.34 -10.04 -16.54
C HIS A 176 -0.80 -11.41 -15.99
N TYR A 177 -2.10 -11.51 -15.67
CA TYR A 177 -2.73 -12.69 -15.08
C TYR A 177 -2.43 -14.01 -15.82
N GLU A 178 -2.29 -13.96 -17.14
CA GLU A 178 -2.05 -15.12 -18.00
C GLU A 178 -0.78 -15.91 -17.63
N HIS A 179 0.20 -15.27 -16.99
CA HIS A 179 1.44 -15.92 -16.57
C HIS A 179 1.24 -16.89 -15.40
N PHE A 180 0.18 -16.73 -14.59
CA PHE A 180 -0.13 -17.67 -13.50
C PHE A 180 -0.41 -19.08 -13.98
N LYS A 181 -0.76 -19.30 -15.26
CA LYS A 181 -0.93 -20.66 -15.83
C LYS A 181 0.31 -21.54 -15.64
N SER A 182 1.49 -20.94 -15.52
CA SER A 182 2.77 -21.61 -15.31
C SER A 182 3.18 -21.70 -13.83
N ASN A 183 2.41 -21.10 -12.91
CA ASN A 183 2.63 -21.20 -11.47
C ASN A 183 2.16 -22.60 -10.98
N PRO A 184 2.97 -23.34 -10.21
CA PRO A 184 2.57 -24.64 -9.68
C PRO A 184 1.35 -24.57 -8.74
N ASP A 185 1.11 -23.45 -8.07
CA ASP A 185 -0.04 -23.25 -7.17
C ASP A 185 -1.35 -22.98 -7.92
N HIS A 186 -1.30 -22.55 -9.18
CA HIS A 186 -2.50 -22.22 -9.96
C HIS A 186 -3.45 -23.41 -10.13
N ASN A 187 -2.91 -24.61 -10.33
CA ASN A 187 -3.67 -25.85 -10.47
C ASN A 187 -3.66 -26.71 -9.19
N ASN A 188 -3.13 -26.19 -8.08
CA ASN A 188 -3.10 -26.92 -6.82
C ASN A 188 -4.51 -26.96 -6.22
N PRO A 189 -5.12 -28.13 -5.99
CA PRO A 189 -6.50 -28.23 -5.50
C PRO A 189 -6.70 -27.64 -4.09
N ALA A 190 -5.63 -27.46 -3.32
CA ALA A 190 -5.71 -26.78 -2.01
C ALA A 190 -5.85 -25.25 -2.16
N TYR A 191 -5.39 -24.67 -3.28
CA TYR A 191 -5.26 -23.23 -3.46
C TYR A 191 -6.15 -22.68 -4.58
N SER A 192 -6.51 -23.48 -5.57
CA SER A 192 -7.19 -23.03 -6.80
C SER A 192 -8.65 -22.58 -6.62
N THR A 193 -9.21 -22.68 -5.41
CA THR A 193 -10.56 -22.19 -5.11
C THR A 193 -10.54 -20.75 -4.62
N LYS A 194 -11.69 -20.05 -4.68
CA LYS A 194 -11.83 -18.65 -4.23
C LYS A 194 -11.22 -18.38 -2.84
N LEU A 195 -11.47 -19.28 -1.88
CA LEU A 195 -10.96 -19.14 -0.52
C LEU A 195 -9.66 -19.92 -0.30
N GLY A 196 -9.42 -21.00 -1.05
CA GLY A 196 -8.26 -21.87 -0.86
C GLY A 196 -8.11 -22.30 0.60
N VAL A 197 -7.01 -21.89 1.24
CA VAL A 197 -6.72 -22.17 2.66
C VAL A 197 -7.35 -21.20 3.66
N TYR A 198 -8.00 -20.13 3.18
CA TYR A 198 -8.54 -19.06 4.03
C TYR A 198 -10.01 -19.24 4.37
N LYS A 199 -10.47 -18.40 5.30
CA LYS A 199 -11.88 -18.22 5.64
C LYS A 199 -12.33 -16.84 5.17
N GLU A 200 -13.60 -16.72 4.83
CA GLU A 200 -14.20 -15.42 4.55
C GLU A 200 -14.08 -14.51 5.78
N GLY A 201 -13.68 -13.25 5.56
CA GLY A 201 -13.47 -12.26 6.60
C GLY A 201 -12.34 -12.59 7.58
N CYS A 202 -11.33 -13.39 7.18
CA CYS A 202 -10.23 -13.78 8.07
C CYS A 202 -9.30 -12.63 8.45
N GLY A 203 -9.41 -11.49 7.77
CA GLY A 203 -8.47 -10.37 7.88
C GLY A 203 -7.25 -10.59 7.01
N LEU A 204 -6.81 -9.52 6.33
CA LEU A 204 -5.65 -9.58 5.43
C LEU A 204 -4.36 -9.89 6.20
N GLU A 205 -4.32 -9.64 7.50
CA GLU A 205 -3.17 -10.00 8.34
C GLU A 205 -2.88 -11.51 8.36
N ASN A 206 -3.93 -12.32 8.16
CA ASN A 206 -3.92 -13.78 8.14
C ASN A 206 -3.77 -14.35 6.71
N VAL A 207 -3.69 -13.47 5.71
CA VAL A 207 -3.48 -13.84 4.31
C VAL A 207 -2.00 -13.79 4.00
N LEU A 208 -1.48 -14.85 3.38
CA LEU A 208 -0.11 -14.88 2.89
C LEU A 208 -0.05 -14.16 1.55
N MET A 209 0.56 -12.98 1.54
CA MET A 209 0.79 -12.19 0.32
C MET A 209 2.08 -12.64 -0.38
N SER A 210 2.18 -12.45 -1.70
CA SER A 210 3.45 -12.54 -2.43
C SER A 210 4.56 -11.76 -1.71
N TRP A 211 5.75 -12.34 -1.61
CA TRP A 211 6.86 -11.74 -0.86
C TRP A 211 7.44 -10.52 -1.61
N GLY A 212 7.70 -9.44 -0.88
CA GLY A 212 8.27 -8.22 -1.44
C GLY A 212 8.56 -7.15 -0.38
N HIS A 213 8.81 -5.93 -0.86
CA HIS A 213 9.14 -4.77 -0.05
C HIS A 213 8.04 -4.41 0.97
N ASP A 214 6.75 -4.51 0.59
CA ASP A 214 5.62 -4.28 1.49
C ASP A 214 5.71 -5.12 2.78
N ASP A 215 5.78 -6.44 2.63
CA ASP A 215 5.69 -7.38 3.73
C ASP A 215 6.97 -7.35 4.58
N TYR A 216 8.13 -7.15 3.94
CA TYR A 216 9.39 -6.96 4.64
C TYR A 216 9.41 -5.65 5.44
N MET A 217 8.99 -4.53 4.86
CA MET A 217 8.98 -3.25 5.58
C MET A 217 7.94 -3.25 6.71
N TYR A 218 6.80 -3.93 6.54
CA TYR A 218 5.87 -4.19 7.62
C TYR A 218 6.51 -5.00 8.77
N LEU A 219 7.27 -6.07 8.46
CA LEU A 219 8.01 -6.83 9.47
C LEU A 219 9.03 -5.93 10.20
N VAL A 220 9.81 -5.14 9.46
CA VAL A 220 10.77 -4.19 10.03
C VAL A 220 10.08 -3.23 11.00
N ALA A 221 8.98 -2.60 10.58
CA ALA A 221 8.23 -1.65 11.41
C ALA A 221 7.65 -2.32 12.67
N LYS A 222 7.06 -3.51 12.52
CA LYS A 222 6.42 -4.25 13.61
C LYS A 222 7.43 -4.74 14.65
N GLU A 223 8.50 -5.39 14.22
CA GLU A 223 9.49 -5.98 15.14
C GLU A 223 10.38 -4.93 15.80
N ASN A 224 10.60 -3.78 15.14
CA ASN A 224 11.21 -2.60 15.77
C ASN A 224 10.24 -1.78 16.63
N LYS A 225 9.00 -2.25 16.80
CA LYS A 225 7.98 -1.68 17.71
C LYS A 225 7.68 -0.22 17.41
N THR A 226 7.46 0.09 16.13
CA THR A 226 7.04 1.43 15.71
C THR A 226 5.84 1.94 16.50
N THR A 227 5.76 3.25 16.68
CA THR A 227 4.65 3.99 17.28
C THR A 227 3.60 4.40 16.24
N LEU A 228 3.83 4.09 14.96
CA LEU A 228 2.90 4.38 13.88
C LEU A 228 1.53 3.68 14.09
N PRO A 229 0.42 4.32 13.68
CA PRO A 229 -0.92 3.75 13.84
C PRO A 229 -1.15 2.53 12.92
N SER A 230 -2.22 1.76 13.19
CA SER A 230 -2.57 0.59 12.37
C SER A 230 -2.77 0.93 10.89
N ALA A 231 -3.35 2.09 10.58
CA ALA A 231 -3.50 2.59 9.21
C ALA A 231 -2.15 2.73 8.46
N ALA A 232 -1.09 3.18 9.15
CA ALA A 232 0.25 3.28 8.56
C ALA A 232 0.83 1.90 8.23
N LEU A 233 0.72 0.96 9.17
CA LEU A 233 1.17 -0.41 8.97
C LEU A 233 0.39 -1.12 7.85
N PHE A 234 -0.91 -0.83 7.73
CA PHE A 234 -1.74 -1.33 6.65
C PHE A 234 -1.31 -0.76 5.29
N ILE A 235 -1.04 0.56 5.21
CA ILE A 235 -0.49 1.18 4.00
C ILE A 235 0.82 0.49 3.59
N ILE A 236 1.79 0.43 4.51
CA ILE A 236 3.11 -0.17 4.21
C ILE A 236 2.95 -1.60 3.68
N ARG A 237 2.07 -2.40 4.29
CA ARG A 237 1.93 -3.82 3.95
C ARG A 237 1.13 -4.10 2.67
N TYR A 238 0.29 -3.17 2.22
CA TYR A 238 -0.68 -3.45 1.16
C TYR A 238 -0.72 -2.40 0.04
N HIS A 239 0.22 -1.45 0.02
CA HIS A 239 0.26 -0.41 -1.02
C HIS A 239 0.57 -0.92 -2.42
N SER A 240 1.18 -2.10 -2.54
CA SER A 240 1.36 -2.78 -3.83
C SER A 240 0.17 -3.69 -4.18
N PHE A 241 -0.86 -3.82 -3.34
CA PHE A 241 -1.97 -4.76 -3.56
C PHE A 241 -3.07 -4.17 -4.48
N TYR A 242 -2.70 -3.82 -5.71
CA TYR A 242 -3.57 -3.09 -6.65
C TYR A 242 -4.87 -3.83 -6.99
N ALA A 243 -4.84 -5.15 -7.06
CA ALA A 243 -6.05 -5.96 -7.25
C ALA A 243 -7.11 -5.67 -6.18
N LEU A 244 -6.70 -5.36 -4.94
CA LEU A 244 -7.60 -4.95 -3.87
C LEU A 244 -8.00 -3.48 -3.99
N HIS A 245 -7.06 -2.55 -3.81
CA HIS A 245 -7.40 -1.14 -3.59
C HIS A 245 -7.81 -0.37 -4.86
N THR A 246 -7.52 -0.93 -6.04
CA THR A 246 -7.94 -0.37 -7.34
C THR A 246 -9.10 -1.13 -7.95
N SER A 247 -9.02 -2.46 -7.99
CA SER A 247 -10.03 -3.30 -8.68
C SER A 247 -11.14 -3.84 -7.77
N GLY A 248 -10.98 -3.77 -6.43
CA GLY A 248 -11.94 -4.28 -5.47
C GLY A 248 -11.99 -5.82 -5.39
N ALA A 249 -11.01 -6.52 -5.95
CA ALA A 249 -10.87 -7.97 -5.77
C ALA A 249 -10.49 -8.30 -4.33
N TYR A 250 -10.67 -9.54 -3.89
CA TYR A 250 -10.28 -10.03 -2.56
C TYR A 250 -10.93 -9.38 -1.33
N ASN A 251 -11.90 -8.46 -1.50
CA ASN A 251 -12.67 -7.86 -0.39
C ASN A 251 -13.30 -8.90 0.56
N TYR A 252 -13.59 -10.12 0.09
CA TYR A 252 -14.12 -11.22 0.91
C TYR A 252 -13.13 -11.78 1.93
N LEU A 253 -11.84 -11.42 1.87
CA LEU A 253 -10.83 -11.80 2.86
C LEU A 253 -10.65 -10.73 3.96
N MET A 254 -11.13 -9.51 3.73
CA MET A 254 -10.96 -8.38 4.63
C MET A 254 -11.78 -8.52 5.91
N SER A 255 -11.20 -8.07 7.01
CA SER A 255 -11.90 -7.79 8.26
C SER A 255 -12.50 -6.37 8.26
N ASP A 256 -13.30 -6.05 9.28
CA ASP A 256 -13.84 -4.70 9.44
C ASP A 256 -12.73 -3.65 9.64
N GLU A 257 -11.63 -4.01 10.33
CA GLU A 257 -10.47 -3.13 10.51
C GLU A 257 -9.75 -2.87 9.18
N ASP A 258 -9.59 -3.90 8.34
CA ASP A 258 -9.00 -3.74 7.00
C ASP A 258 -9.84 -2.78 6.16
N ALA A 259 -11.17 -2.82 6.28
CA ALA A 259 -12.08 -1.95 5.53
C ALA A 259 -11.94 -0.47 5.91
N GLU A 260 -11.69 -0.19 7.19
CA GLU A 260 -11.40 1.17 7.65
C GLU A 260 -10.01 1.65 7.20
N ASN A 261 -8.99 0.79 7.29
CA ASN A 261 -7.64 1.14 6.85
C ASN A 261 -7.51 1.27 5.33
N LEU A 262 -8.34 0.57 4.55
CA LEU A 262 -8.37 0.67 3.09
C LEU A 262 -8.64 2.10 2.62
N LYS A 263 -9.43 2.89 3.36
CA LYS A 263 -9.70 4.29 3.05
C LYS A 263 -8.39 5.10 3.05
N TRP A 264 -7.54 4.89 4.06
CA TRP A 264 -6.23 5.53 4.15
C TRP A 264 -5.27 5.06 3.06
N LEU A 265 -5.33 3.78 2.70
CA LEU A 265 -4.53 3.25 1.60
C LEU A 265 -4.90 3.87 0.26
N GLN A 266 -6.19 4.08 -0.02
CA GLN A 266 -6.64 4.74 -1.25
C GLN A 266 -6.19 6.20 -1.32
N ILE A 267 -6.19 6.92 -0.18
CA ILE A 267 -5.59 8.26 -0.10
C ILE A 267 -4.11 8.18 -0.43
N PHE A 268 -3.36 7.31 0.27
CA PHE A 268 -1.91 7.16 0.08
C PHE A 268 -1.55 6.86 -1.38
N ASN A 269 -2.23 5.90 -2.01
CA ASN A 269 -1.95 5.44 -3.37
C ASN A 269 -2.04 6.57 -4.41
N LYS A 270 -2.90 7.57 -4.19
CA LYS A 270 -2.97 8.77 -5.04
C LYS A 270 -1.59 9.47 -5.07
N TYR A 271 -0.93 9.60 -3.93
CA TYR A 271 0.34 10.32 -3.85
C TYR A 271 1.52 9.46 -4.29
N ASP A 272 1.53 8.19 -3.90
CA ASP A 272 2.55 7.24 -4.36
C ASP A 272 2.62 7.18 -5.90
N LEU A 273 1.46 7.07 -6.55
CA LEU A 273 1.43 6.97 -8.00
C LEU A 273 1.65 8.32 -8.71
N TYR A 274 0.97 9.37 -8.27
CA TYR A 274 0.83 10.59 -9.07
C TYR A 274 1.77 11.73 -8.68
N SER A 275 2.46 11.66 -7.53
CA SER A 275 3.44 12.69 -7.11
C SER A 275 4.79 12.58 -7.85
N LYS A 276 5.01 11.41 -8.47
CA LYS A 276 6.08 11.05 -9.39
C LYS A 276 6.39 12.17 -10.41
N SER A 277 7.51 12.86 -10.22
CA SER A 277 7.86 14.06 -10.98
C SER A 277 9.35 14.16 -11.33
N ILE A 278 9.68 14.85 -12.43
CA ILE A 278 11.05 15.28 -12.72
C ILE A 278 11.51 16.43 -11.82
N VAL A 279 10.58 17.11 -11.13
CA VAL A 279 10.92 18.20 -10.20
C VAL A 279 11.37 17.59 -8.89
N ARG A 280 12.66 17.78 -8.57
CA ARG A 280 13.29 17.22 -7.38
C ARG A 280 12.95 18.02 -6.13
N VAL A 281 12.78 17.30 -5.02
CA VAL A 281 12.69 17.87 -3.68
C VAL A 281 14.10 18.21 -3.18
N ASP A 282 14.24 19.40 -2.58
CA ASP A 282 15.47 19.81 -1.91
C ASP A 282 15.64 19.02 -0.60
N VAL A 283 16.44 17.95 -0.69
CA VAL A 283 16.65 16.97 0.39
C VAL A 283 17.14 17.66 1.67
N GLU A 284 18.15 18.54 1.57
CA GLU A 284 18.74 19.19 2.74
C GLU A 284 17.75 20.13 3.44
N LYS A 285 16.84 20.75 2.68
CA LYS A 285 15.80 21.61 3.23
C LYS A 285 14.75 20.81 4.02
N VAL A 286 14.36 19.62 3.56
CA VAL A 286 13.28 18.83 4.17
C VAL A 286 13.77 17.81 5.18
N LYS A 287 15.03 17.36 5.10
CA LYS A 287 15.65 16.38 5.99
C LYS A 287 15.43 16.66 7.48
N PRO A 288 15.61 17.89 8.01
CA PRO A 288 15.36 18.16 9.43
C PRO A 288 13.94 17.84 9.89
N TYR A 289 12.95 18.05 9.04
CA TYR A 289 11.56 17.72 9.35
C TYR A 289 11.36 16.21 9.45
N TYR A 290 11.82 15.45 8.46
CA TYR A 290 11.63 14.00 8.45
C TYR A 290 12.45 13.28 9.52
N ILE A 291 13.66 13.76 9.84
CA ILE A 291 14.42 13.29 11.00
C ILE A 291 13.60 13.48 12.29
N SER A 292 12.94 14.62 12.48
CA SER A 292 12.09 14.85 13.67
C SER A 292 10.90 13.90 13.76
N LEU A 293 10.37 13.42 12.63
CA LEU A 293 9.32 12.40 12.62
C LEU A 293 9.87 11.00 12.94
N ILE A 294 11.06 10.67 12.45
CA ILE A 294 11.74 9.40 12.74
C ILE A 294 12.09 9.28 14.23
N GLU A 295 12.41 10.40 14.88
CA GLU A 295 12.77 10.45 16.31
C GLU A 295 11.56 10.40 17.26
N LYS A 296 10.34 10.62 16.77
CA LYS A 296 9.09 10.73 17.55
C LYS A 296 8.52 9.36 17.94
#